data_AF-A0A1B9ENU7-F1
#
_entry.id   AF-A0A1B9ENU7-F1
#
_cell.length_a   1.000
_cell.length_b   1.000
_cell.length_c   1.000
_cell.angle_alpha   90.00
_cell.angle_beta   90.00
_cell.angle_gamma   90.00
#
_symmetry.space_group_name_H-M   'P 1'
#
loop_
_entity.id
_entity.type
_entity.pdbx_description
1 polymer ?
#
loop_
_entity_poly.entity_id
_entity_poly.type
_entity_poly.pdbx_seq_one_letter_code
_entity_poly.pdbx_strand_id
1 'polypeptide(L)'
;MKNSRNHNRTTRRLFVIISAVSALAVAGGISFFLLGGDGEETKDREEKLCWSLVPAESHNSTGSLKDCGDALEVAMTGSPAGQKKPDDNVGMLDSEHAAVTENVVKTYADPKVAAIPGEIRGNLANALTYYSSDIHEILSIQVDFSSPEFSTKPNDLDIERSDVSGFIAAIARDSEAFDVVYDAQMRHVAHEVNTLTRAELTRKPSGNTDRARGVARAVGASAGTLYGARITGGDKETDAISSRYGWPHLEKLLQARCNQLDAPKDSERVQEIYSLARSSFNDWD
;
A
#
# COMPACT_ATOMS: atom_id res chain seq x y z
N MET A 1 -22.83 60.14 -18.29
CA MET A 1 -24.13 59.48 -18.06
C MET A 1 -24.22 58.22 -18.91
N LYS A 2 -24.77 57.15 -18.33
CA LYS A 2 -25.10 55.81 -18.88
C LYS A 2 -23.96 54.77 -19.01
N ASN A 3 -23.82 54.05 -17.89
CA ASN A 3 -23.47 52.64 -17.76
C ASN A 3 -24.15 51.74 -18.81
N SER A 4 -23.44 50.71 -19.27
CA SER A 4 -24.05 49.38 -19.44
C SER A 4 -23.01 48.28 -19.17
N ARG A 5 -23.24 47.57 -18.06
CA ARG A 5 -22.55 46.34 -17.67
C ARG A 5 -23.16 45.19 -18.47
N ASN A 6 -22.34 44.34 -19.09
CA ASN A 6 -22.81 43.03 -19.53
C ASN A 6 -22.14 41.95 -18.67
N HIS A 7 -22.96 41.37 -17.79
CA HIS A 7 -22.66 40.17 -17.01
C HIS A 7 -22.85 38.93 -17.88
N ASN A 8 -21.78 38.22 -18.21
CA ASN A 8 -21.89 36.82 -18.61
C ASN A 8 -21.89 35.95 -17.35
N ARG A 9 -23.11 35.59 -16.91
CA ARG A 9 -23.36 34.52 -15.94
C ARG A 9 -23.28 33.19 -16.67
N THR A 10 -22.15 32.49 -16.55
CA THR A 10 -22.03 31.09 -16.91
C THR A 10 -22.78 30.25 -15.87
N THR A 11 -23.85 29.62 -16.31
CA THR A 11 -24.76 28.79 -15.54
C THR A 11 -24.06 27.48 -15.19
N ARG A 12 -23.62 27.30 -13.94
CA ARG A 12 -23.27 25.98 -13.40
C ARG A 12 -24.55 25.16 -13.27
N ARG A 13 -24.73 24.16 -14.14
CA ARG A 13 -25.73 23.11 -13.95
C ARG A 13 -25.17 22.13 -12.92
N LEU A 14 -25.75 22.13 -11.72
CA LEU A 14 -25.63 21.02 -10.76
C LEU A 14 -26.27 19.79 -11.41
N PHE A 15 -25.49 18.76 -11.66
CA PHE A 15 -26.03 17.41 -11.82
C PHE A 15 -26.08 16.80 -10.42
N VAL A 16 -27.29 16.72 -9.87
CA VAL A 16 -27.58 15.86 -8.72
C VAL A 16 -27.82 14.48 -9.30
N ILE A 17 -26.81 13.61 -9.20
CA ILE A 17 -26.98 12.19 -9.47
C ILE A 17 -27.50 11.56 -8.18
N ILE A 18 -28.78 11.18 -8.21
CA ILE A 18 -29.41 10.36 -7.19
C ILE A 18 -28.96 8.93 -7.46
N SER A 19 -27.86 8.51 -6.82
CA SER A 19 -27.46 7.11 -6.80
C SER A 19 -28.38 6.37 -5.83
N ALA A 20 -29.28 5.57 -6.39
CA ALA A 20 -30.08 4.63 -5.63
C ALA A 20 -29.17 3.55 -5.04
N VAL A 21 -28.83 3.68 -3.76
CA VAL A 21 -28.18 2.62 -2.99
C VAL A 21 -29.22 1.54 -2.74
N SER A 22 -29.12 0.44 -3.48
CA SER A 22 -29.79 -0.80 -3.14
C SER A 22 -29.17 -1.35 -1.86
N ALA A 23 -29.84 -1.10 -0.74
CA ALA A 23 -29.53 -1.70 0.54
C ALA A 23 -29.77 -3.21 0.47
N LEU A 24 -28.69 -4.00 0.37
CA LEU A 24 -28.72 -5.38 0.81
C LEU A 24 -28.48 -5.38 2.32
N ALA A 25 -29.55 -5.55 3.07
CA ALA A 25 -29.52 -5.69 4.51
C ALA A 25 -28.86 -7.01 4.90
N VAL A 26 -27.56 -6.98 5.22
CA VAL A 26 -26.98 -8.00 6.09
C VAL A 26 -27.34 -7.58 7.52
N ALA A 27 -28.43 -8.17 8.01
CA ALA A 27 -28.85 -8.05 9.39
C ALA A 27 -27.78 -8.68 10.29
N GLY A 28 -27.11 -7.85 11.07
CA GLY A 28 -26.08 -8.29 12.02
C GLY A 28 -25.46 -7.10 12.72
N GLY A 29 -26.28 -6.28 13.38
CA GLY A 29 -25.78 -5.18 14.19
C GLY A 29 -24.97 -5.72 15.36
N ILE A 30 -23.70 -5.29 15.45
CA ILE A 30 -22.92 -5.41 16.68
C ILE A 30 -22.43 -4.01 17.02
N SER A 31 -23.09 -3.39 17.98
CA SER A 31 -22.63 -2.20 18.67
C SER A 31 -21.90 -2.61 19.96
N PHE A 32 -20.74 -1.98 20.21
CA PHE A 32 -20.18 -1.62 21.52
C PHE A 32 -19.81 -2.74 22.54
N PHE A 33 -18.52 -2.89 22.87
CA PHE A 33 -17.85 -2.31 24.07
C PHE A 33 -16.39 -2.81 24.18
N LEU A 34 -15.46 -1.88 24.30
CA LEU A 34 -14.14 -2.11 24.89
C LEU A 34 -14.34 -2.27 26.40
N LEU A 35 -13.94 -3.41 26.99
CA LEU A 35 -13.37 -3.59 28.33
C LEU A 35 -13.42 -5.09 28.74
N GLY A 36 -12.27 -5.77 28.72
CA GLY A 36 -11.99 -6.93 29.57
C GLY A 36 -12.71 -8.26 29.27
N GLY A 37 -12.77 -8.69 28.01
CA GLY A 37 -13.23 -10.03 27.64
C GLY A 37 -12.13 -11.09 27.88
N ASP A 38 -12.51 -12.21 28.49
CA ASP A 38 -11.68 -13.40 28.66
C ASP A 38 -11.05 -13.79 27.31
N GLY A 39 -9.73 -14.04 27.26
CA GLY A 39 -8.97 -14.20 26.01
C GLY A 39 -9.46 -15.30 25.05
N GLU A 40 -10.37 -16.15 25.52
CA GLU A 40 -11.06 -17.17 24.73
C GLU A 40 -12.11 -16.55 23.78
N GLU A 41 -12.87 -15.54 24.22
CA GLU A 41 -13.88 -14.86 23.39
C GLU A 41 -13.23 -14.03 22.26
N THR A 42 -12.08 -13.41 22.54
CA THR A 42 -11.31 -12.67 21.52
C THR A 42 -10.75 -13.61 20.46
N LYS A 43 -10.21 -14.76 20.87
CA LYS A 43 -9.65 -15.74 19.96
C LYS A 43 -10.72 -16.36 19.06
N ASP A 44 -11.86 -16.74 19.62
CA ASP A 44 -13.00 -17.25 18.86
C ASP A 44 -13.48 -16.25 17.80
N ARG A 45 -13.49 -14.95 18.14
CA ARG A 45 -13.88 -13.89 17.20
C ARG A 45 -12.86 -13.71 16.09
N GLU A 46 -11.57 -13.75 16.41
CA GLU A 46 -10.47 -13.68 15.44
C GLU A 46 -10.49 -14.88 14.48
N GLU A 47 -10.71 -16.08 15.00
CA GLU A 47 -10.85 -17.31 14.19
C GLU A 47 -12.06 -17.23 13.27
N LYS A 48 -13.23 -16.82 13.78
CA LYS A 48 -14.44 -16.65 12.97
C LYS A 48 -14.26 -15.61 11.88
N LEU A 49 -13.65 -14.46 12.20
CA LEU A 49 -13.38 -13.43 11.20
C LEU A 49 -12.42 -13.95 10.13
N CYS A 50 -11.31 -14.57 10.53
CA CYS A 50 -10.34 -15.12 9.59
C CYS A 50 -11.01 -16.11 8.62
N TRP A 51 -11.76 -17.09 9.15
CA TRP A 51 -12.45 -18.07 8.32
C TRP A 51 -13.57 -17.47 7.46
N SER A 52 -14.17 -16.35 7.86
CA SER A 52 -15.16 -15.64 7.04
C SER A 52 -14.56 -15.00 5.78
N LEU A 53 -13.24 -14.80 5.75
CA LEU A 53 -12.51 -14.24 4.61
C LEU A 53 -11.99 -15.31 3.64
N VAL A 54 -12.03 -16.59 4.04
CA VAL A 54 -11.65 -17.72 3.19
C VAL A 54 -12.85 -18.12 2.32
N PRO A 55 -12.71 -18.22 0.98
CA PRO A 55 -13.79 -18.67 0.11
C PRO A 55 -14.35 -20.04 0.51
N ALA A 56 -15.68 -20.20 0.52
CA ALA A 56 -16.32 -21.43 0.99
C ALA A 56 -16.00 -22.66 0.11
N GLU A 57 -15.63 -22.45 -1.15
CA GLU A 57 -15.33 -23.52 -2.11
C GLU A 57 -13.94 -24.13 -1.89
N SER A 58 -13.05 -23.47 -1.14
CA SER A 58 -11.68 -23.94 -0.93
C SER A 58 -11.49 -24.78 0.33
N HIS A 59 -12.37 -24.73 1.35
CA HIS A 59 -12.14 -25.42 2.64
C HIS A 59 -13.41 -25.75 3.45
N ASN A 60 -13.30 -26.65 4.43
CA ASN A 60 -14.24 -26.73 5.55
C ASN A 60 -13.95 -25.54 6.49
N SER A 61 -14.94 -24.69 6.74
CA SER A 61 -14.85 -23.39 7.45
C SER A 61 -14.57 -23.47 8.96
N THR A 62 -13.71 -24.39 9.39
CA THR A 62 -13.38 -24.64 10.79
C THR A 62 -11.92 -25.10 10.91
N GLY A 63 -11.16 -24.47 11.80
CA GLY A 63 -9.76 -24.83 12.09
C GLY A 63 -9.09 -23.76 12.95
N SER A 64 -7.83 -23.98 13.34
CA SER A 64 -7.09 -23.00 14.13
C SER A 64 -6.79 -21.72 13.33
N LEU A 65 -6.44 -20.61 14.02
CA LEU A 65 -5.93 -19.40 13.34
C LEU A 65 -4.78 -19.70 12.37
N LYS A 66 -3.89 -20.62 12.73
CA LYS A 66 -2.78 -21.00 11.87
C LYS A 66 -3.28 -21.66 10.57
N ASP A 67 -4.23 -22.59 10.67
CA ASP A 67 -4.82 -23.25 9.50
C ASP A 67 -5.56 -22.24 8.62
N CYS A 68 -6.21 -21.26 9.25
CA CYS A 68 -6.85 -20.16 8.53
C CYS A 68 -5.84 -19.26 7.83
N GLY A 69 -4.71 -18.92 8.47
CA GLY A 69 -3.62 -18.15 7.87
C GLY A 69 -3.07 -18.82 6.62
N ASP A 70 -2.82 -20.13 6.70
CA ASP A 70 -2.39 -20.92 5.55
C ASP A 70 -3.46 -20.93 4.44
N ALA A 71 -4.75 -21.08 4.80
CA ALA A 71 -5.86 -21.05 3.84
C ALA A 71 -6.04 -19.67 3.17
N LEU A 72 -5.90 -18.57 3.91
CA LEU A 72 -5.95 -17.22 3.37
C LEU A 72 -4.81 -16.94 2.41
N GLU A 73 -3.58 -17.35 2.76
CA GLU A 73 -2.44 -17.19 1.86
C GLU A 73 -2.65 -17.94 0.54
N VAL A 74 -3.16 -19.18 0.60
CA VAL A 74 -3.51 -19.94 -0.60
C VAL A 74 -4.62 -19.25 -1.40
N ALA A 75 -5.68 -18.79 -0.73
CA ALA A 75 -6.79 -18.12 -1.39
C ALA A 75 -6.38 -16.79 -2.05
N MET A 76 -5.44 -16.06 -1.44
CA MET A 76 -4.90 -14.81 -1.97
C MET A 76 -3.88 -15.01 -3.09
N THR A 77 -3.18 -16.15 -3.16
CA THR A 77 -2.02 -16.30 -4.07
C THR A 77 -2.18 -17.41 -5.11
N GLY A 78 -3.15 -18.31 -4.94
CA GLY A 78 -3.25 -19.55 -5.70
C GLY A 78 -2.08 -20.52 -5.46
N SER A 79 -1.21 -20.23 -4.49
CA SER A 79 0.03 -20.97 -4.21
C SER A 79 0.00 -21.59 -2.81
N PRO A 80 0.64 -22.76 -2.59
CA PRO A 80 0.81 -23.33 -1.26
C PRO A 80 1.34 -22.32 -0.23
N ALA A 81 0.76 -22.34 0.98
CA ALA A 81 1.18 -21.47 2.07
C ALA A 81 2.67 -21.65 2.42
N GLY A 82 3.34 -20.54 2.75
CA GLY A 82 4.77 -20.48 2.99
C GLY A 82 5.63 -20.57 1.74
N GLN A 83 5.04 -20.74 0.55
CA GLN A 83 5.79 -20.73 -0.69
C GLN A 83 6.23 -19.30 -1.02
N LYS A 84 7.55 -19.10 -1.08
CA LYS A 84 8.13 -17.83 -1.54
C LYS A 84 7.62 -17.53 -2.95
N LYS A 85 7.19 -16.29 -3.17
CA LYS A 85 6.89 -15.79 -4.52
C LYS A 85 8.06 -16.10 -5.47
N PRO A 86 7.80 -16.64 -6.67
CA PRO A 86 8.81 -16.72 -7.72
C PRO A 86 9.51 -15.37 -7.94
N ASP A 87 10.83 -15.39 -8.15
CA ASP A 87 11.61 -14.16 -8.39
C ASP A 87 11.29 -13.52 -9.76
N ASP A 88 10.67 -14.29 -10.65
CA ASP A 88 10.17 -13.85 -11.94
C ASP A 88 8.85 -13.08 -11.77
N ASN A 89 8.60 -12.09 -12.63
CA ASN A 89 7.34 -11.35 -12.68
C ASN A 89 6.16 -12.32 -12.66
N VAL A 90 5.60 -12.56 -11.47
CA VAL A 90 4.32 -13.24 -11.33
C VAL A 90 3.39 -12.40 -12.19
N GLY A 91 2.94 -12.99 -13.29
CA GLY A 91 2.01 -12.36 -14.20
C GLY A 91 0.71 -12.07 -13.47
N MET A 92 -0.29 -11.62 -14.23
CA MET A 92 -1.64 -11.49 -13.72
C MET A 92 -2.06 -12.77 -12.98
N LEU A 93 -2.36 -12.64 -11.69
CA LEU A 93 -3.03 -13.65 -10.88
C LEU A 93 -4.49 -13.72 -11.31
N ASP A 94 -5.16 -14.82 -10.99
CA ASP A 94 -6.59 -14.92 -11.25
C ASP A 94 -7.35 -13.82 -10.51
N SER A 95 -8.37 -13.28 -11.16
CA SER A 95 -9.30 -12.30 -10.61
C SER A 95 -9.92 -12.73 -9.28
N GLU A 96 -10.11 -14.03 -9.06
CA GLU A 96 -10.60 -14.57 -7.79
C GLU A 96 -9.61 -14.33 -6.64
N HIS A 97 -8.31 -14.54 -6.89
CA HIS A 97 -7.25 -14.30 -5.90
C HIS A 97 -7.08 -12.82 -5.58
N ALA A 98 -7.18 -11.97 -6.61
CA ALA A 98 -7.19 -10.52 -6.46
C ALA A 98 -8.37 -10.08 -5.57
N ALA A 99 -9.59 -10.55 -5.84
CA ALA A 99 -10.78 -10.21 -5.06
C ALA A 99 -10.68 -10.63 -3.59
N VAL A 100 -10.12 -11.82 -3.32
CA VAL A 100 -9.83 -12.25 -1.93
C VAL A 100 -8.82 -11.30 -1.28
N THR A 101 -7.76 -10.95 -2.00
CA THR A 101 -6.72 -10.02 -1.52
C THR A 101 -7.30 -8.66 -1.15
N GLU A 102 -8.13 -8.08 -2.02
CA GLU A 102 -8.80 -6.82 -1.71
C GLU A 102 -9.67 -6.90 -0.46
N ASN A 103 -10.46 -7.96 -0.35
CA ASN A 103 -11.36 -8.14 0.79
C ASN A 103 -10.57 -8.29 2.10
N VAL A 104 -9.48 -9.06 2.09
CA VAL A 104 -8.59 -9.24 3.25
C VAL A 104 -7.93 -7.92 3.64
N VAL A 105 -7.37 -7.19 2.66
CA VAL A 105 -6.71 -5.89 2.90
C VAL A 105 -7.70 -4.89 3.49
N LYS A 106 -8.86 -4.68 2.85
CA LYS A 106 -9.90 -3.75 3.32
C LYS A 106 -10.40 -4.12 4.72
N THR A 107 -10.62 -5.41 4.99
CA THR A 107 -11.12 -5.88 6.29
C THR A 107 -10.14 -5.61 7.42
N TYR A 108 -8.86 -5.94 7.23
CA TYR A 108 -7.85 -5.80 8.28
C TYR A 108 -7.20 -4.42 8.32
N ALA A 109 -7.43 -3.58 7.31
CA ALA A 109 -7.07 -2.16 7.35
C ALA A 109 -7.98 -1.36 8.29
N ASP A 110 -9.26 -1.75 8.44
CA ASP A 110 -10.18 -1.05 9.34
C ASP A 110 -9.90 -1.41 10.81
N PRO A 111 -9.33 -0.48 11.62
CA PRO A 111 -9.04 -0.75 13.03
C PRO A 111 -10.31 -0.98 13.87
N LYS A 112 -11.50 -0.68 13.35
CA LYS A 112 -12.79 -0.92 14.03
C LYS A 112 -13.26 -2.36 13.87
N VAL A 113 -12.82 -3.07 12.83
CA VAL A 113 -13.23 -4.45 12.57
C VAL A 113 -12.43 -5.39 13.45
N ALA A 114 -11.11 -5.49 13.24
CA ALA A 114 -10.22 -6.29 14.07
C ALA A 114 -8.75 -5.93 13.85
N ALA A 115 -7.91 -6.27 14.82
CA ALA A 115 -6.46 -6.35 14.60
C ALA A 115 -6.12 -7.67 13.89
N ILE A 116 -5.09 -7.68 13.05
CA ILE A 116 -4.55 -8.93 12.51
C ILE A 116 -3.98 -9.78 13.66
N PRO A 117 -4.49 -11.01 13.87
CA PRO A 117 -3.92 -11.94 14.84
C PRO A 117 -2.43 -12.20 14.55
N GLY A 118 -1.61 -12.33 15.59
CA GLY A 118 -0.16 -12.47 15.41
C GLY A 118 0.21 -13.68 14.54
N GLU A 119 -0.55 -14.76 14.71
CA GLU A 119 -0.37 -16.06 14.08
C GLU A 119 -0.50 -16.04 12.55
N ILE A 120 -1.21 -15.07 11.98
CA ILE A 120 -1.45 -14.99 10.53
C ILE A 120 -0.69 -13.84 9.85
N ARG A 121 0.02 -12.98 10.60
CA ARG A 121 0.74 -11.83 10.01
C ARG A 121 1.79 -12.25 9.01
N GLY A 122 2.54 -13.32 9.29
CA GLY A 122 3.53 -13.88 8.38
C GLY A 122 2.91 -14.37 7.06
N ASN A 123 1.78 -15.08 7.13
CA ASN A 123 1.04 -15.55 5.96
C ASN A 123 0.56 -14.37 5.08
N LEU A 124 -0.05 -13.37 5.72
CA LEU A 124 -0.54 -12.18 5.02
C LEU A 124 0.58 -11.34 4.42
N ALA A 125 1.71 -11.21 5.12
CA ALA A 125 2.91 -10.57 4.59
C ALA A 125 3.47 -11.31 3.37
N ASN A 126 3.55 -12.64 3.41
CA ASN A 126 4.01 -13.43 2.27
C ASN A 126 3.05 -13.29 1.09
N ALA A 127 1.73 -13.36 1.32
CA ALA A 127 0.72 -13.15 0.29
C ALA A 127 0.87 -11.78 -0.39
N LEU A 128 1.09 -10.72 0.38
CA LEU A 128 1.26 -9.37 -0.15
C LEU A 128 2.48 -9.25 -1.08
N THR A 129 3.51 -10.09 -0.91
CA THR A 129 4.65 -10.09 -1.84
C THR A 129 4.24 -10.50 -3.26
N TYR A 130 3.23 -11.35 -3.44
CA TYR A 130 2.73 -11.73 -4.77
C TYR A 130 2.17 -10.53 -5.53
N TYR A 131 1.61 -9.57 -4.81
CA TYR A 131 1.07 -8.30 -5.33
C TYR A 131 2.06 -7.14 -5.25
N SER A 132 3.36 -7.40 -5.08
CA SER A 132 4.35 -6.34 -4.83
C SER A 132 4.35 -5.18 -5.84
N SER A 133 4.03 -5.46 -7.11
CA SER A 133 3.97 -4.42 -8.17
C SER A 133 2.75 -3.52 -7.98
N ASP A 134 1.58 -4.12 -7.79
CA ASP A 134 0.32 -3.41 -7.54
C ASP A 134 0.40 -2.59 -6.26
N ILE A 135 0.94 -3.16 -5.19
CA ILE A 135 1.16 -2.46 -3.92
C ILE A 135 2.13 -1.29 -4.11
N HIS A 136 3.22 -1.47 -4.87
CA HIS A 136 4.13 -0.37 -5.17
C HIS A 136 3.44 0.74 -5.96
N GLU A 137 2.60 0.40 -6.95
CA GLU A 137 1.80 1.37 -7.70
C GLU A 137 0.85 2.17 -6.79
N ILE A 138 0.11 1.49 -5.92
CA ILE A 138 -0.79 2.11 -4.93
C ILE A 138 -0.03 3.04 -3.99
N LEU A 139 1.15 2.63 -3.51
CA LEU A 139 1.93 3.41 -2.55
C LEU A 139 2.66 4.60 -3.21
N SER A 140 2.99 4.51 -4.49
CA SER A 140 3.83 5.49 -5.18
C SER A 140 3.04 6.61 -5.88
N ILE A 141 1.77 6.38 -6.22
CA ILE A 141 0.94 7.34 -6.95
C ILE A 141 -0.20 7.84 -6.05
N GLN A 142 -0.37 9.17 -5.97
CA GLN A 142 -1.54 9.80 -5.34
C GLN A 142 -2.72 9.85 -6.32
N VAL A 143 -3.27 8.68 -6.67
CA VAL A 143 -4.55 8.56 -7.36
C VAL A 143 -5.50 7.68 -6.54
N ASP A 144 -6.79 7.89 -6.73
CA ASP A 144 -7.81 7.05 -6.12
C ASP A 144 -7.96 5.76 -6.94
N PHE A 145 -7.34 4.69 -6.44
CA PHE A 145 -7.36 3.35 -7.03
C PHE A 145 -8.67 2.59 -6.76
N SER A 146 -9.65 3.19 -6.06
CA SER A 146 -11.00 2.60 -5.84
C SER A 146 -11.97 2.81 -7.01
N SER A 147 -11.48 3.40 -8.11
CA SER A 147 -12.21 3.53 -9.37
C SER A 147 -11.62 2.52 -10.37
N PRO A 148 -12.46 1.73 -11.07
CA PRO A 148 -12.02 0.77 -12.09
C PRO A 148 -11.19 1.37 -13.23
N GLU A 149 -11.22 2.69 -13.41
CA GLU A 149 -10.42 3.40 -14.41
C GLU A 149 -8.94 3.55 -13.98
N PHE A 150 -8.65 3.36 -12.70
CA PHE A 150 -7.32 3.51 -12.11
C PHE A 150 -6.77 2.23 -11.48
N SER A 151 -7.46 1.08 -11.60
CA SER A 151 -7.00 -0.20 -11.04
C SER A 151 -5.55 -0.52 -11.42
N THR A 152 -4.83 -1.14 -10.49
CA THR A 152 -3.40 -1.41 -10.63
C THR A 152 -3.08 -2.41 -11.74
N LYS A 153 -1.82 -2.47 -12.15
CA LYS A 153 -1.32 -3.55 -13.01
C LYS A 153 -0.27 -4.41 -12.30
N PRO A 154 -0.26 -5.74 -12.56
CA PRO A 154 -1.08 -6.46 -13.54
C PRO A 154 -2.43 -6.98 -13.01
N ASN A 155 -2.74 -6.86 -11.72
CA ASN A 155 -3.82 -7.64 -11.08
C ASN A 155 -5.15 -6.89 -10.96
N ASP A 156 -5.24 -5.67 -11.46
CA ASP A 156 -6.47 -4.85 -11.44
C ASP A 156 -7.04 -4.65 -10.03
N LEU A 157 -6.16 -4.46 -9.02
CA LEU A 157 -6.61 -4.22 -7.65
C LEU A 157 -7.32 -2.86 -7.54
N ASP A 158 -8.49 -2.90 -6.90
CA ASP A 158 -9.38 -1.76 -6.64
C ASP A 158 -9.37 -1.41 -5.14
N ILE A 159 -8.22 -0.94 -4.63
CA ILE A 159 -7.99 -0.71 -3.19
C ILE A 159 -7.47 0.71 -2.96
N GLU A 160 -8.00 1.42 -1.95
CA GLU A 160 -7.48 2.72 -1.57
C GLU A 160 -6.05 2.63 -0.97
N ARG A 161 -5.25 3.69 -1.18
CA ARG A 161 -3.91 3.79 -0.57
C ARG A 161 -3.97 3.73 0.96
N SER A 162 -5.01 4.30 1.57
CA SER A 162 -5.29 4.25 3.01
C SER A 162 -5.51 2.83 3.53
N ASP A 163 -6.20 1.99 2.76
CA ASP A 163 -6.43 0.60 3.14
C ASP A 163 -5.12 -0.19 3.08
N VAL A 164 -4.34 -0.02 2.01
CA VAL A 164 -3.03 -0.67 1.87
C VAL A 164 -2.08 -0.23 2.98
N SER A 165 -1.98 1.08 3.26
CA SER A 165 -1.10 1.58 4.32
C SER A 165 -1.54 1.13 5.71
N GLY A 166 -2.84 1.14 5.99
CA GLY A 166 -3.43 0.65 7.24
C GLY A 166 -3.18 -0.84 7.45
N PHE A 167 -3.35 -1.65 6.40
CA PHE A 167 -3.06 -3.08 6.42
C PHE A 167 -1.58 -3.36 6.67
N ILE A 168 -0.67 -2.67 5.99
CA ILE A 168 0.79 -2.80 6.22
C ILE A 168 1.15 -2.38 7.65
N ALA A 169 0.52 -1.32 8.19
CA ALA A 169 0.73 -0.91 9.59
C ALA A 169 0.22 -1.97 10.59
N ALA A 170 -0.86 -2.68 10.27
CA ALA A 170 -1.35 -3.79 11.06
C ALA A 170 -0.38 -5.00 11.04
N ILE A 171 0.20 -5.31 9.87
CA ILE A 171 1.28 -6.30 9.74
C ILE A 171 2.51 -5.85 10.53
N ALA A 172 2.82 -4.55 10.52
CA ALA A 172 4.04 -3.98 11.12
C ALA A 172 4.21 -4.21 12.62
N ARG A 173 3.17 -4.67 13.31
CA ARG A 173 3.21 -5.14 14.70
C ARG A 173 4.04 -6.42 14.88
N ASP A 174 4.33 -7.13 13.79
CA ASP A 174 5.31 -8.20 13.71
C ASP A 174 6.46 -7.72 12.81
N SER A 175 7.67 -7.66 13.37
CA SER A 175 8.83 -7.12 12.68
C SER A 175 9.32 -8.02 11.55
N GLU A 176 9.20 -9.34 11.70
CA GLU A 176 9.62 -10.30 10.68
C GLU A 176 8.65 -10.27 9.50
N ALA A 177 7.34 -10.23 9.78
CA ALA A 177 6.32 -10.07 8.75
C ALA A 177 6.45 -8.72 8.03
N PHE A 178 6.74 -7.63 8.76
CA PHE A 178 7.00 -6.33 8.14
C PHE A 178 8.20 -6.34 7.21
N ASP A 179 9.31 -6.96 7.64
CA ASP A 179 10.54 -7.02 6.86
C ASP A 179 10.32 -7.70 5.50
N VAL A 180 9.47 -8.74 5.44
CA VAL A 180 9.07 -9.39 4.19
C VAL A 180 8.39 -8.42 3.22
N VAL A 181 7.44 -7.62 3.72
CA VAL A 181 6.74 -6.60 2.90
C VAL A 181 7.70 -5.47 2.51
N TYR A 182 8.46 -4.94 3.46
CA TYR A 182 9.41 -3.86 3.26
C TYR A 182 10.45 -4.22 2.18
N ASP A 183 11.07 -5.40 2.28
CA ASP A 183 12.08 -5.85 1.32
C ASP A 183 11.47 -6.07 -0.08
N ALA A 184 10.20 -6.50 -0.16
CA ALA A 184 9.51 -6.61 -1.44
C ALA A 184 9.29 -5.24 -2.10
N GLN A 185 8.86 -4.23 -1.33
CA GLN A 185 8.61 -2.89 -1.85
C GLN A 185 9.90 -2.11 -2.14
N MET A 186 10.91 -2.24 -1.27
CA MET A 186 12.20 -1.57 -1.48
C MET A 186 12.95 -2.06 -2.72
N ARG A 187 12.68 -3.29 -3.19
CA ARG A 187 13.17 -3.77 -4.49
C ARG A 187 12.59 -2.97 -5.66
N HIS A 188 11.30 -2.61 -5.63
CA HIS A 188 10.68 -1.75 -6.64
C HIS A 188 11.19 -0.33 -6.58
N VAL A 189 11.30 0.24 -5.37
CA VAL A 189 11.93 1.54 -5.14
C VAL A 189 13.35 1.58 -5.71
N ALA A 190 14.17 0.57 -5.39
CA ALA A 190 15.54 0.48 -5.90
C ALA A 190 15.56 0.30 -7.43
N HIS A 191 14.64 -0.48 -8.01
CA HIS A 191 14.50 -0.64 -9.45
C HIS A 191 14.22 0.71 -10.12
N GLU A 192 13.23 1.47 -9.66
CA GLU A 192 12.89 2.79 -10.21
C GLU A 192 14.05 3.77 -10.14
N VAL A 193 14.72 3.86 -8.98
CA VAL A 193 15.94 4.68 -8.83
C VAL A 193 17.00 4.25 -9.85
N ASN A 194 17.20 2.95 -10.04
CA ASN A 194 18.17 2.42 -11.00
C ASN A 194 17.80 2.66 -12.47
N THR A 195 16.57 3.05 -12.76
CA THR A 195 16.16 3.44 -14.12
C THR A 195 16.46 4.91 -14.46
N LEU A 196 16.83 5.73 -13.47
CA LEU A 196 17.24 7.12 -13.70
C LEU A 196 18.53 7.16 -14.50
N THR A 197 18.65 8.06 -15.46
CA THR A 197 19.83 8.23 -16.31
C THR A 197 20.63 9.46 -15.87
N ARG A 198 21.92 9.51 -16.26
CA ARG A 198 22.77 10.67 -16.00
C ARG A 198 22.14 11.95 -16.57
N ALA A 199 21.54 11.86 -17.76
CA ALA A 199 20.89 12.99 -18.41
C ALA A 199 19.75 13.58 -17.56
N GLU A 200 18.89 12.73 -17.00
CA GLU A 200 17.75 13.16 -16.18
C GLU A 200 18.18 13.76 -14.83
N LEU A 201 19.31 13.28 -14.29
CA LEU A 201 19.91 13.79 -13.05
C LEU A 201 20.70 15.10 -13.23
N THR A 202 21.15 15.42 -14.44
CA THR A 202 22.07 16.56 -14.68
C THR A 202 21.48 17.67 -15.53
N ARG A 203 20.43 17.39 -16.32
CA ARG A 203 19.82 18.36 -17.21
C ARG A 203 18.34 18.52 -16.89
N LYS A 204 17.88 19.76 -16.87
CA LYS A 204 16.47 20.07 -16.81
C LYS A 204 15.81 19.64 -18.14
N PRO A 205 14.67 18.93 -18.12
CA PRO A 205 13.98 18.53 -19.34
C PRO A 205 13.49 19.76 -20.12
N SER A 206 13.45 19.64 -21.44
CA SER A 206 12.98 20.70 -22.35
C SER A 206 11.46 20.67 -22.61
N GLY A 207 10.74 19.72 -22.00
CA GLY A 207 9.29 19.53 -22.15
C GLY A 207 8.53 19.61 -20.83
N ASN A 208 7.23 19.29 -20.90
CA ASN A 208 6.33 19.33 -19.72
C ASN A 208 6.49 18.12 -18.78
N THR A 209 7.21 17.09 -19.21
CA THR A 209 7.41 15.86 -18.43
C THR A 209 8.82 15.82 -17.85
N ASP A 210 8.90 15.51 -16.56
CA ASP A 210 10.15 15.38 -15.83
C ASP A 210 10.16 14.04 -15.10
N ARG A 211 10.73 13.04 -15.76
CA ARG A 211 10.77 11.67 -15.25
C ARG A 211 11.54 11.53 -13.95
N ALA A 212 12.66 12.24 -13.78
CA ALA A 212 13.41 12.20 -12.52
C ALA A 212 12.60 12.75 -11.35
N ARG A 213 11.82 13.82 -11.57
CA ARG A 213 10.90 14.33 -10.55
C ARG A 213 9.74 13.37 -10.29
N GLY A 214 9.25 12.68 -11.32
CA GLY A 214 8.24 11.63 -11.18
C GLY A 214 8.72 10.50 -10.28
N VAL A 215 9.88 9.90 -10.62
CA VAL A 215 10.52 8.85 -9.83
C VAL A 215 10.80 9.33 -8.41
N ALA A 216 11.36 10.53 -8.23
CA ALA A 216 11.65 11.08 -6.89
C ALA A 216 10.41 11.11 -5.99
N ARG A 217 9.28 11.59 -6.52
CA ARG A 217 8.01 11.61 -5.76
C ARG A 217 7.50 10.21 -5.47
N ALA A 218 7.49 9.34 -6.47
CA ALA A 218 7.02 7.96 -6.37
C ALA A 218 7.78 7.17 -5.29
N VAL A 219 9.11 7.15 -5.37
CA VAL A 219 9.94 6.43 -4.39
C VAL A 219 9.93 7.08 -3.01
N GLY A 220 9.82 8.41 -2.95
CA GLY A 220 9.63 9.15 -1.71
C GLY A 220 8.34 8.73 -1.01
N ALA A 221 7.20 8.80 -1.71
CA ALA A 221 5.89 8.45 -1.18
C ALA A 221 5.83 6.99 -0.71
N SER A 222 6.33 6.04 -1.50
CA SER A 222 6.33 4.62 -1.13
C SER A 222 7.20 4.34 0.10
N ALA A 223 8.46 4.80 0.12
CA ALA A 223 9.34 4.63 1.29
C ALA A 223 8.81 5.35 2.54
N GLY A 224 8.21 6.54 2.37
CA GLY A 224 7.58 7.30 3.44
C GLY A 224 6.41 6.56 4.06
N THR A 225 5.50 6.01 3.24
CA THR A 225 4.37 5.22 3.73
C THR A 225 4.82 3.94 4.45
N LEU A 226 5.85 3.26 3.96
CA LEU A 226 6.41 2.09 4.66
C LEU A 226 7.01 2.48 6.01
N TYR A 227 7.77 3.57 6.07
CA TYR A 227 8.31 4.08 7.33
C TYR A 227 7.19 4.45 8.31
N GLY A 228 6.17 5.17 7.82
CA GLY A 228 4.99 5.54 8.59
C GLY A 228 4.22 4.35 9.14
N ALA A 229 4.04 3.32 8.31
CA ALA A 229 3.40 2.07 8.71
C ALA A 229 4.21 1.37 9.83
N ARG A 230 5.55 1.40 9.77
CA ARG A 230 6.39 0.85 10.83
C ARG A 230 6.21 1.57 12.16
N ILE A 231 6.21 2.90 12.16
CA ILE A 231 5.98 3.71 13.36
C ILE A 231 4.56 3.49 13.90
N THR A 232 3.56 3.47 13.03
CA THR A 232 2.15 3.19 13.38
C THR A 232 1.96 1.78 13.92
N GLY A 233 2.76 0.82 13.46
CA GLY A 233 2.82 -0.56 13.93
C GLY A 233 3.32 -0.72 15.38
N GLY A 234 3.79 0.34 16.02
CA GLY A 234 4.13 0.37 17.44
C GLY A 234 5.60 0.59 17.75
N ASP A 235 6.45 0.70 16.72
CA ASP A 235 7.85 1.05 16.93
C ASP A 235 8.02 2.52 17.27
N LYS A 236 8.96 2.79 18.17
CA LYS A 236 9.41 4.17 18.43
C LYS A 236 10.41 4.57 17.36
N GLU A 237 10.32 5.81 16.93
CA GLU A 237 11.36 6.42 16.12
C GLU A 237 12.68 6.41 16.90
N THR A 238 13.66 5.69 16.35
CA THR A 238 15.03 5.59 16.87
C THR A 238 16.00 5.64 15.69
N ASP A 239 17.25 6.01 15.95
CA ASP A 239 18.28 6.05 14.91
C ASP A 239 18.40 4.73 14.12
N ALA A 240 18.20 3.59 14.78
CA ALA A 240 18.22 2.28 14.14
C ALA A 240 17.04 2.08 13.18
N ILE A 241 15.83 2.43 13.62
CA ILE A 241 14.60 2.35 12.80
C ILE A 241 14.66 3.34 11.64
N SER A 242 15.02 4.61 11.88
CA SER A 242 15.19 5.61 10.84
C SER A 242 16.31 5.24 9.86
N SER A 243 17.40 4.64 10.31
CA SER A 243 18.49 4.20 9.42
C SER A 243 18.10 3.02 8.54
N ARG A 244 17.25 2.12 9.03
CA ARG A 244 16.83 0.92 8.31
C ARG A 244 15.69 1.21 7.34
N TYR A 245 14.66 1.91 7.80
CA TYR A 245 13.39 2.07 7.08
C TYR A 245 13.12 3.52 6.63
N GLY A 246 13.83 4.50 7.18
CA GLY A 246 13.53 5.91 6.98
C GLY A 246 14.30 6.58 5.84
N TRP A 247 14.19 7.92 5.78
CA TRP A 247 14.85 8.75 4.77
C TRP A 247 16.33 8.44 4.53
N PRO A 248 17.18 8.22 5.56
CA PRO A 248 18.59 7.87 5.35
C PRO A 248 18.82 6.64 4.46
N HIS A 249 17.89 5.67 4.46
CA HIS A 249 17.98 4.49 3.59
C HIS A 249 17.70 4.86 2.13
N LEU A 250 16.59 5.56 1.86
CA LEU A 250 16.25 6.03 0.51
C LEU A 250 17.30 7.00 -0.04
N GLU A 251 17.81 7.91 0.78
CA GLU A 251 18.85 8.85 0.39
C GLU A 251 20.12 8.11 -0.07
N LYS A 252 20.53 7.05 0.64
CA LYS A 252 21.67 6.22 0.23
C LYS A 252 21.46 5.58 -1.14
N LEU A 253 20.25 5.11 -1.47
CA LEU A 253 19.93 4.56 -2.79
C LEU A 253 20.08 5.61 -3.90
N LEU A 254 19.51 6.81 -3.68
CA LEU A 254 19.63 7.93 -4.62
C LEU A 254 21.09 8.38 -4.80
N GLN A 255 21.84 8.47 -3.71
CA GLN A 255 23.27 8.81 -3.72
C GLN A 255 24.12 7.75 -4.43
N ALA A 256 23.82 6.46 -4.23
CA ALA A 256 24.48 5.37 -4.92
C ALA A 256 24.24 5.46 -6.43
N ARG A 257 23.02 5.78 -6.86
CA ARG A 257 22.72 5.98 -8.28
C ARG A 257 23.44 7.16 -8.88
N CYS A 258 23.52 8.29 -8.18
CA CYS A 258 24.29 9.45 -8.64
C CYS A 258 25.77 9.11 -8.80
N ASN A 259 26.35 8.38 -7.84
CA ASN A 259 27.74 7.90 -7.91
C ASN A 259 27.97 6.99 -9.12
N GLN A 260 27.09 6.02 -9.34
CA GLN A 260 27.19 5.06 -10.45
C GLN A 260 27.18 5.76 -11.82
N LEU A 261 26.46 6.88 -11.93
CA LEU A 261 26.28 7.64 -13.17
C LEU A 261 27.23 8.83 -13.31
N ASP A 262 28.14 9.05 -12.36
CA ASP A 262 29.00 10.24 -12.32
C ASP A 262 28.17 11.55 -12.48
N ALA A 263 27.08 11.63 -11.70
CA ALA A 263 26.22 12.81 -11.60
C ALA A 263 26.65 13.63 -10.36
N PRO A 264 26.91 14.95 -10.49
CA PRO A 264 27.36 15.78 -9.37
C PRO A 264 26.26 15.89 -8.31
N LYS A 265 26.50 15.32 -7.12
CA LYS A 265 25.53 15.27 -6.03
C LYS A 265 25.14 16.65 -5.51
N ASP A 266 26.05 17.60 -5.61
CA ASP A 266 25.92 18.99 -5.20
C ASP A 266 25.32 19.89 -6.29
N SER A 267 25.04 19.34 -7.49
CA SER A 267 24.34 20.11 -8.52
C SER A 267 22.94 20.50 -8.04
N GLU A 268 22.52 21.71 -8.41
CA GLU A 268 21.17 22.23 -8.13
C GLU A 268 20.08 21.21 -8.52
N ARG A 269 20.29 20.52 -9.65
CA ARG A 269 19.35 19.54 -10.16
C ARG A 269 19.22 18.30 -9.28
N VAL A 270 20.33 17.71 -8.82
CA VAL A 270 20.28 16.55 -7.91
C VAL A 270 19.68 16.95 -6.56
N GLN A 271 20.00 18.15 -6.06
CA GLN A 271 19.41 18.67 -4.82
C GLN A 271 17.90 18.89 -4.94
N GLU A 272 17.40 19.37 -6.10
CA GLU A 272 15.96 19.45 -6.38
C GLU A 272 15.30 18.07 -6.29
N ILE A 273 15.91 17.05 -6.91
CA ILE A 273 15.42 15.66 -6.90
C ILE A 273 15.38 15.10 -5.48
N TYR A 274 16.43 15.31 -4.69
CA TYR A 274 16.47 14.87 -3.29
C TYR A 274 15.44 15.59 -2.44
N SER A 275 15.28 16.90 -2.62
CA SER A 275 14.28 17.69 -1.90
C SER A 275 12.86 17.20 -2.23
N LEU A 276 12.56 16.87 -3.49
CA LEU A 276 11.26 16.32 -3.88
C LEU A 276 11.02 14.94 -3.27
N ALA A 277 12.01 14.03 -3.37
CA ALA A 277 11.90 12.71 -2.75
C ALA A 277 11.69 12.82 -1.23
N ARG A 278 12.42 13.72 -0.56
CA ARG A 278 12.29 13.95 0.89
C ARG A 278 10.94 14.56 1.26
N SER A 279 10.45 15.49 0.45
CA SER A 279 9.13 16.09 0.66
C SER A 279 8.03 15.04 0.55
N SER A 280 8.06 14.19 -0.49
CA SER A 280 7.11 13.09 -0.65
C SER A 280 7.29 12.01 0.41
N PHE A 281 8.52 11.74 0.86
CA PHE A 281 8.80 10.83 1.97
C PHE A 281 8.16 11.29 3.27
N ASN A 282 8.03 12.60 3.51
CA ASN A 282 7.42 13.14 4.72
C ASN A 282 5.88 13.30 4.61
N ASP A 283 5.29 13.03 3.45
CA ASP A 283 3.86 13.20 3.15
C ASP A 283 3.11 11.86 3.26
N TRP A 284 3.36 11.13 4.35
CA TRP A 284 2.83 9.79 4.58
C TRP A 284 1.64 9.74 5.54
N ASP A 285 1.19 10.91 6.03
CA ASP A 285 0.01 11.09 6.88
C ASP A 285 -1.31 11.02 6.10
#